data_AF-A0A9D6EK21-F1
#
_entry.id   AF-A0A9D6EK21-F1
#
_cell.length_a   1.000
_cell.length_b   1.000
_cell.length_c   1.000
_cell.angle_alpha   90.00
_cell.angle_beta   90.00
_cell.angle_gamma   90.00
#
_symmetry.space_group_name_H-M   'P 1'
#
loop_
_entity.id
_entity.type
_entity.pdbx_description
1 polymer ?
#
loop_
_entity_poly.entity_id
_entity_poly.type
_entity_poly.pdbx_seq_one_letter_code
_entity_poly.pdbx_strand_id
1 'polypeptide(L)'
;MLMKALVIAIAALILVASPAMAGQCPLLIKQLNEAVGKMKADDAKVKAAKPLIADAQKLHDGAKHADAIKKCDEAAKVLGVKLEKKM
;
A
#
# COMPACT_ATOMS: atom_id res chain seq x y z
N MET A 1 16.30 20.34 -34.09
CA MET A 1 15.13 19.49 -33.70
C MET A 1 15.34 18.75 -32.37
N LEU A 2 16.26 19.19 -31.49
CA LEU A 2 16.58 18.48 -30.23
C LEU A 2 15.59 18.77 -29.07
N MET A 3 14.87 19.89 -29.10
CA MET A 3 13.93 20.24 -28.01
C MET A 3 12.68 19.36 -27.97
N LYS A 4 12.32 18.72 -29.08
CA LYS A 4 11.08 17.91 -29.24
C LYS A 4 11.24 16.48 -28.71
N ALA A 5 12.48 16.00 -28.58
CA ALA A 5 12.77 14.68 -28.03
C ALA A 5 12.80 14.66 -26.49
N LEU A 6 13.08 15.81 -25.86
CA LEU A 6 13.15 15.92 -24.39
C LEU A 6 11.78 15.88 -23.70
N VAL A 7 10.72 16.31 -24.39
CA VAL A 7 9.34 16.28 -23.87
C VAL A 7 8.79 14.85 -23.77
N ILE A 8 9.33 13.91 -24.55
CA ILE A 8 8.88 12.51 -24.58
C ILE A 8 9.50 11.70 -23.41
N ALA A 9 10.65 12.12 -22.88
CA ALA A 9 11.35 11.39 -21.82
C ALA A 9 10.74 11.54 -20.42
N ILE A 10 9.91 12.57 -20.18
CA ILE A 10 9.27 12.81 -18.87
C ILE A 10 7.95 12.01 -18.74
N ALA A 11 7.40 11.52 -19.85
CA ALA A 11 6.15 10.76 -19.87
C ALA A 11 6.28 9.29 -19.41
N ALA A 12 7.47 8.81 -19.05
CA ALA A 12 7.70 7.40 -18.69
C ALA A 12 7.58 7.09 -17.18
N LEU A 13 7.32 8.10 -16.32
CA LEU A 13 7.10 7.90 -14.88
C LEU A 13 5.62 7.73 -14.49
N ILE A 14 4.72 7.59 -15.47
CA ILE A 14 3.37 7.09 -15.21
C ILE A 14 3.48 5.59 -14.95
N LEU A 15 3.76 5.27 -13.67
CA LEU A 15 3.46 3.98 -13.08
C LEU A 15 2.02 3.66 -13.49
N VAL A 16 1.85 2.68 -14.37
CA VAL A 16 0.56 2.24 -14.92
C VAL A 16 -0.33 1.67 -13.80
N ALA A 17 -0.85 2.54 -12.95
CA ALA A 17 -1.99 2.25 -12.11
C ALA A 17 -3.17 2.13 -13.06
N SER A 18 -3.58 0.90 -13.35
CA SER A 18 -4.87 0.69 -14.01
C SER A 18 -5.96 1.35 -13.17
N PRO A 19 -7.04 1.88 -13.77
CA PRO A 19 -8.18 2.38 -13.01
C PRO A 19 -8.76 1.32 -12.05
N ALA A 20 -8.56 0.03 -12.34
CA ALA A 20 -8.89 -1.09 -11.46
C ALA A 20 -8.11 -1.06 -10.12
N MET A 21 -6.86 -0.57 -10.11
CA MET A 21 -6.04 -0.41 -8.90
C MET A 21 -6.29 0.92 -8.15
N ALA A 22 -7.12 1.83 -8.68
CA ALA A 22 -7.38 3.10 -8.03
C ALA A 22 -7.96 2.88 -6.63
N GLY A 23 -7.31 3.47 -5.61
CA GLY A 23 -7.72 3.33 -4.21
C GLY A 23 -7.45 1.97 -3.56
N GLN A 24 -6.63 1.10 -4.15
CA GLN A 24 -6.28 -0.18 -3.51
C GLN A 24 -5.49 0.01 -2.21
N CYS A 25 -4.42 0.82 -2.21
CA CYS A 25 -3.63 1.06 -1.00
C CYS A 25 -4.48 1.55 0.19
N PRO A 26 -5.31 2.61 0.07
CA PRO A 26 -6.13 3.07 1.19
C PRO A 26 -7.17 2.03 1.64
N LEU A 27 -7.71 1.21 0.73
CA LEU A 27 -8.59 0.09 1.09
C LEU A 27 -7.87 -0.92 2.00
N LEU A 28 -6.70 -1.40 1.57
CA LEU A 28 -5.93 -2.41 2.32
C LEU A 28 -5.46 -1.89 3.68
N ILE A 29 -4.96 -0.64 3.72
CA ILE A 29 -4.55 0.02 4.96
C ILE A 29 -5.74 0.14 5.92
N LYS A 30 -6.92 0.50 5.42
CA LYS A 30 -8.14 0.55 6.23
C LYS A 30 -8.49 -0.83 6.81
N GLN A 31 -8.51 -1.88 6.00
CA GLN A 31 -8.80 -3.25 6.46
C GLN A 31 -7.85 -3.70 7.58
N LEU A 32 -6.56 -3.37 7.46
CA LEU A 32 -5.56 -3.70 8.48
C LEU A 32 -5.78 -2.94 9.79
N ASN A 33 -6.10 -1.64 9.72
CA ASN A 33 -6.42 -0.85 10.90
C ASN A 33 -7.69 -1.35 11.60
N GLU A 34 -8.72 -1.73 10.83
CA GLU A 34 -9.94 -2.36 11.36
C GLU A 34 -9.65 -3.72 12.02
N ALA A 35 -8.80 -4.55 11.40
CA ALA A 35 -8.37 -5.82 11.98
C ALA A 35 -7.64 -5.62 13.32
N VAL A 36 -6.71 -4.65 13.38
CA VAL A 36 -6.02 -4.26 14.61
C VAL A 36 -7.01 -3.76 15.66
N GLY A 37 -8.00 -2.95 15.28
CA GLY A 37 -9.01 -2.42 16.21
C GLY A 37 -9.94 -3.48 16.81
N LYS A 38 -10.07 -4.64 16.16
CA LYS A 38 -10.86 -5.78 16.65
C LYS A 38 -10.05 -6.75 17.52
N MET A 39 -8.72 -6.60 17.58
CA MET A 39 -7.83 -7.44 18.38
C MET A 39 -7.45 -6.75 19.70
N LYS A 40 -6.91 -7.53 20.65
CA LYS A 40 -6.39 -6.96 21.89
C LYS A 40 -5.17 -6.09 21.60
N ALA A 41 -5.12 -4.89 22.17
CA ALA A 41 -4.06 -3.92 21.87
C ALA A 41 -2.66 -4.40 22.29
N ASP A 42 -2.58 -5.28 23.28
CA ASP A 42 -1.35 -5.87 23.81
C ASP A 42 -0.90 -7.16 23.09
N ASP A 43 -1.73 -7.68 22.18
CA ASP A 43 -1.43 -8.85 21.35
C ASP A 43 -0.12 -8.66 20.58
N ALA A 44 0.74 -9.67 20.60
CA ALA A 44 2.04 -9.63 19.94
C ALA A 44 1.91 -9.39 18.41
N LYS A 45 0.87 -9.94 17.77
CA LYS A 45 0.60 -9.73 16.34
C LYS A 45 0.21 -8.28 16.07
N VAL A 46 -0.61 -7.67 16.92
CA VAL A 46 -0.98 -6.26 16.80
C VAL A 46 0.25 -5.36 16.94
N LYS A 47 1.10 -5.62 17.93
CA LYS A 47 2.36 -4.87 18.12
C LYS A 47 3.30 -4.99 16.92
N ALA A 48 3.40 -6.18 16.34
CA ALA A 48 4.24 -6.43 15.17
C ALA A 48 3.65 -5.87 13.86
N ALA A 49 2.32 -5.82 13.71
CA ALA A 49 1.67 -5.35 12.50
C ALA A 49 1.56 -3.82 12.39
N LYS A 50 1.35 -3.11 13.51
CA LYS A 50 1.25 -1.63 13.54
C LYS A 50 2.38 -0.90 12.79
N PRO A 51 3.68 -1.22 12.99
CA PRO A 51 4.75 -0.56 12.24
C PRO A 51 4.70 -0.86 10.73
N LEU A 52 4.31 -2.07 10.34
CA LEU A 52 4.15 -2.43 8.92
C LEU A 52 3.00 -1.65 8.26
N ILE A 53 1.90 -1.44 8.98
CA ILE A 53 0.77 -0.60 8.52
C ILE A 53 1.22 0.86 8.38
N ALA A 54 1.99 1.37 9.34
CA ALA A 54 2.53 2.73 9.28
C ALA A 54 3.52 2.90 8.10
N ASP A 55 4.37 1.90 7.82
CA ASP A 55 5.23 1.87 6.65
C ASP A 55 4.42 1.86 5.35
N ALA A 56 3.35 1.07 5.27
CA ALA A 56 2.47 1.03 4.11
C ALA A 56 1.84 2.41 3.83
N GLN A 57 1.40 3.12 4.88
CA GLN A 57 0.88 4.49 4.76
C GLN A 57 1.95 5.46 4.24
N LYS A 58 3.16 5.44 4.81
CA LYS A 58 4.28 6.29 4.33
C LYS A 58 4.62 6.03 2.87
N LEU A 59 4.59 4.76 2.44
CA LEU A 59 4.84 4.39 1.04
C LEU A 59 3.70 4.85 0.13
N HIS A 60 2.45 4.79 0.59
CA HIS A 60 1.30 5.34 -0.13
C HIS A 60 1.43 6.85 -0.31
N ASP A 61 1.71 7.58 0.77
CA ASP A 61 1.89 9.04 0.76
C ASP A 61 3.06 9.46 -0.14
N GLY A 62 4.10 8.63 -0.23
CA GLY A 62 5.23 8.79 -1.15
C GLY A 62 5.01 8.27 -2.58
N ALA A 63 3.77 7.96 -2.97
CA ALA A 63 3.38 7.41 -4.27
C ALA A 63 4.06 6.08 -4.67
N LYS A 64 4.66 5.34 -3.72
CA LYS A 64 5.27 4.02 -3.93
C LYS A 64 4.25 2.90 -3.77
N HIS A 65 3.23 2.90 -4.63
CA HIS A 65 2.04 2.06 -4.48
C HIS A 65 2.33 0.54 -4.44
N ALA A 66 3.24 0.06 -5.27
CA ALA A 66 3.60 -1.36 -5.28
C ALA A 66 4.23 -1.80 -3.94
N ASP A 67 5.08 -0.96 -3.35
CA ASP A 67 5.72 -1.25 -2.07
C ASP A 67 4.74 -1.11 -0.90
N ALA A 68 3.82 -0.14 -0.97
CA ALA A 68 2.73 0.00 0.00
C ALA A 68 1.87 -1.27 0.08
N ILE A 69 1.52 -1.86 -1.07
CA ILE A 69 0.73 -3.10 -1.13
C ILE A 69 1.52 -4.28 -0.56
N LYS A 70 2.81 -4.41 -0.88
CA LYS A 70 3.66 -5.46 -0.30
C LYS A 70 3.70 -5.37 1.23
N LYS A 71 3.85 -4.15 1.77
CA LYS A 71 3.81 -3.93 3.22
C LYS A 71 2.45 -4.25 3.84
N CYS A 72 1.35 -3.98 3.13
CA CYS A 72 0.03 -4.42 3.55
C CYS A 72 -0.07 -5.96 3.61
N ASP A 73 0.48 -6.67 2.63
CA ASP A 73 0.51 -8.14 2.63
C ASP A 73 1.34 -8.73 3.77
N GLU A 74 2.47 -8.11 4.08
CA GLU A 74 3.29 -8.48 5.24
C GLU A 74 2.52 -8.30 6.55
N ALA A 75 1.88 -7.14 6.74
CA ALA A 75 1.04 -6.88 7.91
C ALA A 75 -0.12 -7.88 8.03
N ALA A 76 -0.78 -8.21 6.91
CA ALA A 76 -1.87 -9.17 6.87
C ALA A 76 -1.42 -10.58 7.29
N LYS A 77 -0.24 -11.01 6.84
CA LYS A 77 0.37 -12.29 7.26
C LYS A 77 0.65 -12.31 8.76
N VAL A 78 1.20 -11.22 9.32
CA VAL A 78 1.46 -11.12 10.77
C VAL A 78 0.16 -11.20 11.58
N LEU A 79 -0.87 -10.49 11.14
CA LEU A 79 -2.19 -10.51 11.78
C LEU A 79 -2.94 -11.84 11.56
N GLY A 80 -2.57 -12.62 10.54
CA GLY A 80 -3.28 -13.82 10.13
C GLY A 80 -4.64 -13.51 9.49
N VAL A 81 -4.76 -12.37 8.79
CA VAL A 81 -5.99 -11.95 8.13
C VAL A 81 -5.84 -12.00 6.61
N LYS A 82 -6.96 -12.18 5.91
CA LYS A 82 -7.01 -12.11 4.45
C LYS A 82 -7.46 -10.71 4.02
N LEU A 83 -6.75 -10.13 3.07
CA LEU A 83 -7.09 -8.84 2.47
C LEU A 83 -8.00 -9.02 1.25
N GLU A 84 -8.89 -8.07 1.03
CA GLU A 84 -9.71 -7.99 -0.19
C GLU A 84 -9.05 -7.02 -1.15
N LYS A 85 -8.36 -7.57 -2.14
CA LYS A 85 -7.68 -6.80 -3.18
C LYS A 85 -8.63 -6.53 -4.34
N LYS A 86 -8.49 -5.35 -4.94
CA LYS A 86 -9.14 -5.04 -6.22
C LYS A 86 -8.41 -5.83 -7.30
N MET A 87 -9.16 -6.60 -8.07
CA MET A 87 -8.67 -7.38 -9.20
C MET A 87 -8.58 -6.51 -10.46
#